data_AF-A0A2D8V6Y9-F1
#
_entry.id   AF-A0A2D8V6Y9-F1
#
_cell.length_a   1.000
_cell.length_b   1.000
_cell.length_c   1.000
_cell.angle_alpha   90.00
_cell.angle_beta   90.00
_cell.angle_gamma   90.00
#
_symmetry.space_group_name_H-M   'P 1'
#
loop_
_entity.id
_entity.type
_entity.pdbx_description
1 polymer ?
#
loop_
_entity_poly.entity_id
_entity_poly.type
_entity_poly.pdbx_seq_one_letter_code
_entity_poly.pdbx_strand_id
1 'polypeptide(L)'
;MILLIISLNFILAQLSPYDEVNFSKPDPNSLIKRIDINYIEPGISSRENAVILVTGYWPPTNEMIRHFSQNNQLNPDGWEGENWENRGYDIISYFPEFSDPNCSNCGQGYGDLEVDYQDTSGDFWPIFNSHKPIAVITFSRGYMDQSWELEFNAYNRFNWINDFTSPFQPTPSPPDTDQSIMYERNSNLPINEIIESIDNLNIGLNPYVDLNGDPGGYVSEFMAYHGTWYRDLNSTGDDKCLAAGHIHVGGYIDTQTAKIATNQSIRTLIDY
;
A
#
# COMPACT_ATOMS: atom_id res chain seq x y z
N MET A 1 15.94 31.85 -51.15
CA MET A 1 16.74 31.53 -49.95
C MET A 1 15.77 31.00 -48.91
N ILE A 2 15.66 29.68 -48.82
CA ILE A 2 14.71 28.97 -47.96
C ILE A 2 15.32 28.97 -46.56
N LEU A 3 14.71 29.70 -45.61
CA LEU A 3 15.10 29.60 -44.20
C LEU A 3 14.20 28.56 -43.54
N LEU A 4 14.85 27.45 -43.15
CA LEU A 4 14.30 26.36 -42.38
C LEU A 4 13.80 26.86 -41.03
N ILE A 5 12.56 26.49 -40.71
CA ILE A 5 12.01 26.48 -39.36
C ILE A 5 12.73 25.37 -38.58
N ILE A 6 13.36 25.72 -37.46
CA ILE A 6 13.58 24.78 -36.36
C ILE A 6 13.15 25.50 -35.09
N SER A 7 11.91 25.25 -34.69
CA SER A 7 11.37 25.55 -33.37
C SER A 7 12.23 24.85 -32.32
N LEU A 8 12.91 25.63 -31.49
CA LEU A 8 13.64 25.16 -30.32
C LEU A 8 12.63 24.87 -29.19
N ASN A 9 11.72 23.92 -29.43
CA ASN A 9 11.05 23.23 -28.33
C ASN A 9 12.08 22.27 -27.76
N PHE A 10 12.82 22.72 -26.76
CA PHE A 10 13.60 21.82 -25.92
C PHE A 10 12.61 20.88 -25.25
N ILE A 11 12.58 19.66 -25.78
CA ILE A 11 12.02 18.47 -25.17
C ILE A 11 12.80 18.26 -23.86
N LEU A 12 12.26 18.81 -22.78
CA LEU A 12 12.44 18.30 -21.42
C LEU A 12 11.13 17.66 -20.98
N ALA A 13 10.58 16.79 -21.83
CA ALA A 13 9.85 15.62 -21.35
C ALA A 13 10.91 14.55 -21.05
N GLN A 14 11.67 14.75 -19.97
CA GLN A 14 12.58 13.71 -19.49
C GLN A 14 11.73 12.67 -18.75
N LEU A 15 11.30 11.66 -19.52
CA LEU A 15 11.06 10.27 -19.12
C LEU A 15 10.40 10.07 -17.76
N SER A 16 9.09 9.89 -17.76
CA SER A 16 8.26 9.44 -16.65
C SER A 16 8.32 7.90 -16.50
N PRO A 17 9.19 7.31 -15.66
CA PRO A 17 9.47 5.88 -15.66
C PRO A 17 8.54 5.16 -14.67
N TYR A 18 7.25 5.48 -14.69
CA TYR A 18 6.40 5.31 -13.51
C TYR A 18 5.80 3.91 -13.38
N ASP A 19 6.63 3.00 -12.88
CA ASP A 19 6.29 2.03 -11.84
C ASP A 19 7.44 2.05 -10.82
N GLU A 20 7.18 1.76 -9.54
CA GLU A 20 8.19 1.83 -8.46
C GLU A 20 9.39 0.87 -8.61
N VAL A 21 9.37 0.04 -9.64
CA VAL A 21 10.40 -0.92 -10.08
C VAL A 21 11.83 -0.33 -10.08
N ASN A 22 12.01 0.98 -10.13
CA ASN A 22 13.34 1.64 -10.13
C ASN A 22 13.65 2.49 -8.89
N PHE A 23 12.74 2.63 -7.93
CA PHE A 23 12.87 3.63 -6.86
C PHE A 23 13.14 3.03 -5.48
N SER A 24 12.57 1.87 -5.16
CA SER A 24 12.99 1.09 -4.00
C SER A 24 14.14 0.18 -4.41
N LYS A 25 15.22 0.13 -3.61
CA LYS A 25 16.05 -1.07 -3.55
C LYS A 25 16.27 -1.49 -2.12
N PRO A 26 15.65 -2.59 -1.67
CA PRO A 26 15.88 -3.08 -0.34
C PRO A 26 17.37 -3.39 -0.20
N ASP A 27 17.92 -3.06 0.96
CA ASP A 27 19.26 -3.51 1.30
C ASP A 27 19.21 -5.04 1.40
N PRO A 28 19.94 -5.81 0.58
CA PRO A 28 19.89 -7.27 0.66
C PRO A 28 20.27 -7.81 2.05
N ASN A 29 20.97 -7.02 2.88
CA ASN A 29 21.32 -7.38 4.25
C ASN A 29 20.20 -7.09 5.28
N SER A 30 19.16 -6.34 4.91
CA SER A 30 17.98 -6.08 5.74
C SER A 30 16.81 -7.01 5.43
N LEU A 31 16.94 -7.83 4.40
CA LEU A 31 15.91 -8.80 4.02
C LEU A 31 15.96 -10.02 4.91
N ILE A 32 14.91 -10.22 5.71
CA ILE A 32 14.83 -11.33 6.65
C ILE A 32 13.50 -12.05 6.52
N LYS A 33 13.52 -13.38 6.56
CA LYS A 33 12.28 -14.19 6.63
C LYS A 33 11.56 -14.09 7.98
N ARG A 34 12.29 -13.76 9.04
CA ARG A 34 11.77 -13.69 10.40
C ARG A 34 12.61 -12.73 11.23
N ILE A 35 11.94 -11.90 12.00
CA ILE A 35 12.55 -10.82 12.77
C ILE A 35 12.22 -10.99 14.26
N ASP A 36 13.22 -10.91 15.13
CA ASP A 36 13.01 -10.96 16.58
C ASP A 36 12.72 -9.55 17.09
N ILE A 37 11.47 -9.13 16.92
CA ILE A 37 10.97 -7.88 17.49
C ILE A 37 9.92 -8.18 18.55
N ASN A 38 10.08 -7.54 19.71
CA ASN A 38 9.09 -7.61 20.78
C ASN A 38 7.87 -6.79 20.38
N TYR A 39 6.93 -7.43 19.69
CA TYR A 39 5.62 -6.84 19.49
C TYR A 39 4.88 -6.78 20.81
N ILE A 40 4.21 -5.66 21.06
CA ILE A 40 3.04 -5.69 21.94
C ILE A 40 1.98 -6.40 21.11
N GLU A 41 1.61 -7.62 21.50
CA GLU A 41 0.47 -8.32 20.90
C GLU A 41 -0.73 -7.36 20.95
N PRO A 42 -1.21 -6.86 19.80
CA PRO A 42 -2.43 -6.09 19.76
C PRO A 42 -3.53 -7.09 20.11
N GLY A 43 -3.98 -7.11 21.36
CA GLY A 43 -5.21 -7.79 21.71
C GLY A 43 -6.35 -7.14 20.94
N ILE A 44 -6.67 -7.64 19.75
CA ILE A 44 -7.78 -7.19 18.92
C ILE A 44 -9.06 -7.68 19.58
N SER A 45 -9.53 -6.98 20.61
CA SER A 45 -10.88 -7.19 21.13
C SER A 45 -11.87 -6.66 20.09
N SER A 46 -12.69 -7.55 19.54
CA SER A 46 -13.57 -7.22 18.42
C SER A 46 -14.64 -6.21 18.81
N ARG A 47 -14.63 -5.07 18.10
CA ARG A 47 -15.85 -4.31 17.82
C ARG A 47 -16.77 -5.23 17.00
N GLU A 48 -18.08 -5.18 17.22
CA GLU A 48 -19.03 -5.88 16.34
C GLU A 48 -18.85 -5.37 14.91
N ASN A 49 -18.59 -6.28 13.95
CA ASN A 49 -18.26 -5.98 12.56
C ASN A 49 -17.09 -4.98 12.42
N ALA A 50 -15.96 -5.30 13.04
CA ALA A 50 -14.75 -4.47 12.94
C ALA A 50 -14.26 -4.42 11.48
N VAL A 51 -13.86 -3.23 11.01
CA VAL A 51 -13.45 -3.05 9.61
C VAL A 51 -11.93 -3.18 9.49
N ILE A 52 -11.46 -4.00 8.56
CA ILE A 52 -10.08 -3.96 8.08
C ILE A 52 -10.10 -3.28 6.71
N LEU A 53 -9.37 -2.17 6.60
CA LEU A 53 -9.23 -1.46 5.32
C LEU A 53 -7.98 -1.94 4.59
N VAL A 54 -8.13 -2.21 3.29
CA VAL A 54 -7.00 -2.56 2.41
C VAL A 54 -6.94 -1.64 1.20
N THR A 55 -5.74 -1.25 0.78
CA THR A 55 -5.54 -0.38 -0.40
C THR A 55 -4.48 -0.96 -1.34
N GLY A 56 -4.48 -0.59 -2.62
CA GLY A 56 -3.57 -1.20 -3.60
C GLY A 56 -3.20 -0.27 -4.75
N TYR A 57 -1.93 0.09 -4.90
CA TYR A 57 -1.43 0.83 -6.06
C TYR A 57 -0.85 -0.07 -7.15
N TRP A 58 -1.42 0.10 -8.35
CA TRP A 58 -1.10 -0.62 -9.58
C TRP A 58 -1.34 -2.14 -9.54
N PRO A 59 -1.66 -2.77 -10.68
CA PRO A 59 -1.73 -4.22 -10.79
C PRO A 59 -0.39 -4.89 -10.42
N PRO A 60 -0.41 -6.03 -9.71
CA PRO A 60 -1.60 -6.82 -9.40
C PRO A 60 -2.37 -6.34 -8.14
N THR A 61 -1.90 -5.31 -7.43
CA THR A 61 -2.38 -5.02 -6.07
C THR A 61 -3.77 -4.41 -5.97
N ASN A 62 -4.15 -3.55 -6.91
CA ASN A 62 -5.52 -3.03 -6.99
C ASN A 62 -6.51 -4.16 -7.39
N GLU A 63 -6.09 -5.03 -8.33
CA GLU A 63 -6.91 -6.13 -8.83
C GLU A 63 -7.08 -7.25 -7.78
N MET A 64 -6.04 -7.56 -7.01
CA MET A 64 -6.08 -8.66 -6.03
C MET A 64 -6.99 -8.36 -4.83
N ILE A 65 -7.31 -7.09 -4.58
CA ILE A 65 -8.23 -6.64 -3.51
C ILE A 65 -9.59 -6.19 -4.06
N ARG A 66 -9.83 -6.26 -5.37
CA ARG A 66 -11.04 -5.75 -6.02
C ARG A 66 -12.33 -6.37 -5.49
N HIS A 67 -12.30 -7.65 -5.10
CA HIS A 67 -13.45 -8.36 -4.53
C HIS A 67 -13.88 -7.84 -3.15
N PHE A 68 -13.04 -7.05 -2.49
CA PHE A 68 -13.38 -6.34 -1.26
C PHE A 68 -13.96 -4.93 -1.50
N SER A 69 -14.11 -4.50 -2.76
CA SER A 69 -14.74 -3.23 -3.06
C SER A 69 -16.25 -3.34 -2.89
N GLN A 70 -16.84 -2.35 -2.21
CA GLN A 70 -18.28 -2.17 -2.07
C GLN A 70 -18.91 -1.44 -3.27
N ASN A 71 -18.10 -0.93 -4.19
CA ASN A 71 -18.59 -0.26 -5.39
C ASN A 71 -18.98 -1.29 -6.45
N ASN A 72 -20.29 -1.38 -6.74
CA ASN A 72 -20.82 -2.33 -7.74
C ASN A 72 -20.33 -2.08 -9.18
N GLN A 73 -19.76 -0.91 -9.48
CA GLN A 73 -19.11 -0.68 -10.78
C GLN A 73 -17.72 -1.33 -10.82
N LEU A 74 -16.99 -1.27 -9.70
CA LEU A 74 -15.65 -1.86 -9.55
C LEU A 74 -15.70 -3.37 -9.31
N ASN A 75 -16.78 -3.84 -8.68
CA ASN A 75 -16.99 -5.21 -8.25
C ASN A 75 -18.43 -5.65 -8.55
N PRO A 76 -18.75 -5.96 -9.82
CA PRO A 76 -20.12 -6.26 -10.26
C PRO A 76 -20.68 -7.58 -9.72
N ASP A 77 -19.80 -8.49 -9.29
CA ASP A 77 -20.18 -9.78 -8.70
C ASP A 77 -20.57 -9.66 -7.21
N GLY A 78 -20.37 -8.48 -6.63
CA GLY A 78 -20.77 -8.15 -5.27
C GLY A 78 -19.63 -8.23 -4.26
N TRP A 79 -19.80 -7.50 -3.16
CA TRP A 79 -18.82 -7.40 -2.09
C TRP A 79 -18.65 -8.72 -1.34
N GLU A 80 -17.44 -9.29 -1.34
CA GLU A 80 -17.11 -10.55 -0.65
C GLU A 80 -16.68 -10.33 0.81
N GLY A 81 -16.52 -9.08 1.25
CA GLY A 81 -15.88 -8.75 2.53
C GLY A 81 -16.80 -8.69 3.75
N GLU A 82 -18.12 -8.84 3.60
CA GLU A 82 -19.06 -8.84 4.74
C GLU A 82 -18.82 -10.03 5.65
N ASN A 83 -18.58 -9.78 6.95
CA ASN A 83 -18.25 -10.80 7.96
C ASN A 83 -17.33 -11.89 7.37
N TRP A 84 -16.21 -11.45 6.82
CA TRP A 84 -15.39 -12.22 5.92
C TRP A 84 -14.97 -13.55 6.54
N GLU A 85 -15.27 -14.65 5.86
CA GLU A 85 -15.08 -16.03 6.33
C GLU A 85 -15.74 -16.37 7.68
N ASN A 86 -16.79 -15.62 8.08
CA ASN A 86 -17.45 -15.71 9.39
C ASN A 86 -16.51 -15.39 10.57
N ARG A 87 -15.54 -14.50 10.36
CA ARG A 87 -14.52 -14.15 11.36
C ARG A 87 -14.87 -12.93 12.22
N GLY A 88 -16.00 -12.26 11.96
CA GLY A 88 -16.44 -11.07 12.67
C GLY A 88 -15.83 -9.75 12.19
N TYR A 89 -15.19 -9.77 11.01
CA TYR A 89 -14.54 -8.60 10.41
C TYR A 89 -15.12 -8.31 9.03
N ASP A 90 -15.36 -7.05 8.75
CA ASP A 90 -15.65 -6.57 7.40
C ASP A 90 -14.34 -6.17 6.71
N ILE A 91 -14.10 -6.66 5.50
CA ILE A 91 -12.93 -6.26 4.70
C ILE A 91 -13.37 -5.33 3.59
N ILE A 92 -12.84 -4.11 3.57
CA ILE A 92 -13.22 -3.10 2.58
C ILE A 92 -11.96 -2.63 1.84
N SER A 93 -12.06 -2.48 0.52
CA SER A 93 -10.95 -2.00 -0.30
C SER A 93 -11.24 -0.71 -1.07
N TYR A 94 -10.17 0.09 -1.22
CA TYR A 94 -10.12 1.30 -2.04
C TYR A 94 -8.82 1.31 -2.84
N PHE A 95 -8.87 1.70 -4.11
CA PHE A 95 -7.73 1.66 -5.03
C PHE A 95 -8.04 2.44 -6.31
N PRO A 96 -7.02 2.94 -7.01
CA PRO A 96 -7.20 3.53 -8.31
C PRO A 96 -7.53 2.46 -9.36
N GLU A 97 -8.27 2.88 -10.36
CA GLU A 97 -8.53 2.11 -11.56
C GLU A 97 -7.51 2.41 -12.66
N PHE A 98 -7.29 1.41 -13.51
CA PHE A 98 -6.44 1.51 -14.68
C PHE A 98 -7.18 0.93 -15.87
N SER A 99 -7.02 1.56 -17.05
CA SER A 99 -7.69 1.10 -18.26
C SER A 99 -7.26 -0.29 -18.71
N ASP A 100 -6.03 -0.69 -18.36
CA ASP A 100 -5.51 -2.04 -18.58
C ASP A 100 -5.19 -2.67 -17.21
N PRO A 101 -5.90 -3.72 -16.78
CA PRO A 101 -5.68 -4.36 -15.48
C PRO A 101 -4.37 -5.17 -15.43
N ASN A 102 -3.62 -5.28 -16.52
CA ASN A 102 -2.32 -5.95 -16.58
C ASN A 102 -1.20 -5.03 -17.09
N CYS A 103 -1.38 -3.72 -16.98
CA CYS A 103 -0.40 -2.76 -17.47
C CYS A 103 0.98 -2.95 -16.81
N SER A 104 2.03 -2.84 -17.63
CA SER A 104 3.44 -2.88 -17.20
C SER A 104 4.04 -1.48 -16.98
N ASN A 105 3.22 -0.44 -17.16
CA ASN A 105 3.48 0.97 -16.83
C ASN A 105 2.12 1.65 -16.81
N CYS A 106 1.55 1.73 -15.61
CA CYS A 106 0.13 2.00 -15.43
C CYS A 106 -0.18 3.49 -15.29
N GLY A 107 0.82 4.29 -14.94
CA GLY A 107 0.67 5.72 -14.79
C GLY A 107 -0.12 6.10 -13.52
N GLN A 108 -0.81 7.24 -13.59
CA GLN A 108 -1.55 7.83 -12.48
C GLN A 108 -2.79 7.02 -12.05
N GLY A 109 -3.42 6.31 -13.00
CA GLY A 109 -4.75 5.74 -12.79
C GLY A 109 -5.83 6.82 -12.71
N TYR A 110 -7.01 6.44 -12.21
CA TYR A 110 -8.14 7.34 -11.95
C TYR A 110 -9.04 6.76 -10.84
N GLY A 111 -9.91 7.58 -10.24
CA GLY A 111 -10.89 7.12 -9.23
C GLY A 111 -10.41 7.36 -7.80
N ASP A 112 -10.81 6.52 -6.85
CA ASP A 112 -10.40 6.70 -5.45
C ASP A 112 -8.90 6.38 -5.29
N LEU A 113 -8.18 7.22 -4.54
CA LEU A 113 -6.73 7.06 -4.30
C LEU A 113 -5.96 7.04 -5.63
N GLU A 114 -6.11 8.04 -6.49
CA GLU A 114 -5.25 8.20 -7.66
C GLU A 114 -3.78 8.24 -7.23
N VAL A 115 -2.87 7.81 -8.11
CA VAL A 115 -1.43 7.87 -7.84
C VAL A 115 -0.94 9.31 -8.00
N ASP A 116 -1.32 10.13 -7.05
CA ASP A 116 -1.08 11.56 -6.92
C ASP A 116 -1.09 11.89 -5.42
N TYR A 117 -0.13 12.67 -4.95
CA TYR A 117 0.00 12.92 -3.51
C TYR A 117 -1.18 13.71 -2.93
N GLN A 118 -1.76 14.64 -3.70
CA GLN A 118 -2.87 15.46 -3.21
C GLN A 118 -4.15 14.65 -3.18
N ASP A 119 -4.40 13.89 -4.22
CA ASP A 119 -5.55 12.98 -4.31
C ASP A 119 -5.49 11.92 -3.22
N THR A 120 -4.31 11.28 -3.05
CA THR A 120 -4.07 10.29 -2.01
C THR A 120 -4.43 10.81 -0.62
N SER A 121 -3.92 11.97 -0.20
CA SER A 121 -4.30 12.53 1.11
C SER A 121 -5.77 13.00 1.14
N GLY A 122 -6.26 13.53 0.02
CA GLY A 122 -7.64 14.02 -0.14
C GLY A 122 -8.67 12.93 0.08
N ASP A 123 -8.40 11.72 -0.39
CA ASP A 123 -9.26 10.56 -0.28
C ASP A 123 -9.00 9.74 0.99
N PHE A 124 -7.73 9.52 1.32
CA PHE A 124 -7.34 8.69 2.46
C PHE A 124 -8.01 9.14 3.76
N TRP A 125 -7.90 10.43 4.12
CA TRP A 125 -8.38 10.88 5.42
C TRP A 125 -9.91 10.77 5.56
N PRO A 126 -10.74 11.22 4.59
CA PRO A 126 -12.17 10.99 4.64
C PRO A 126 -12.57 9.52 4.69
N ILE A 127 -11.96 8.66 3.86
CA ILE A 127 -12.26 7.23 3.81
C ILE A 127 -11.98 6.58 5.17
N PHE A 128 -10.78 6.78 5.70
CA PHE A 128 -10.33 6.11 6.92
C PHE A 128 -11.07 6.62 8.15
N ASN A 129 -11.33 7.93 8.25
CA ASN A 129 -12.11 8.49 9.35
C ASN A 129 -13.59 8.04 9.31
N SER A 130 -14.13 7.74 8.13
CA SER A 130 -15.50 7.23 7.98
C SER A 130 -15.62 5.78 8.45
N HIS A 131 -14.69 4.92 8.03
CA HIS A 131 -14.72 3.48 8.34
C HIS A 131 -14.17 3.13 9.72
N LYS A 132 -13.28 3.97 10.25
CA LYS A 132 -12.61 3.77 11.54
C LYS A 132 -12.04 2.34 11.65
N PRO A 133 -11.10 1.98 10.77
CA PRO A 133 -10.61 0.61 10.68
C PRO A 133 -9.91 0.20 11.98
N ILE A 134 -10.09 -1.06 12.37
CA ILE A 134 -9.31 -1.66 13.46
C ILE A 134 -7.92 -2.05 12.99
N ALA A 135 -7.75 -2.25 11.68
CA ALA A 135 -6.45 -2.50 11.07
C ALA A 135 -6.39 -2.06 9.61
N VAL A 136 -5.18 -1.79 9.14
CA VAL A 136 -4.90 -1.30 7.79
C VAL A 136 -3.81 -2.15 7.14
N ILE A 137 -4.02 -2.63 5.91
CA ILE A 137 -2.94 -3.15 5.08
C ILE A 137 -2.92 -2.39 3.77
N THR A 138 -1.85 -1.65 3.52
CA THR A 138 -1.65 -0.98 2.25
C THR A 138 -0.76 -1.83 1.35
N PHE A 139 -1.04 -1.85 0.06
CA PHE A 139 -0.29 -2.59 -0.93
C PHE A 139 0.14 -1.69 -2.08
N SER A 140 1.23 -2.06 -2.73
CA SER A 140 1.62 -1.50 -4.01
C SER A 140 2.45 -2.50 -4.80
N ARG A 141 2.51 -2.32 -6.12
CA ARG A 141 3.42 -3.10 -6.95
C ARG A 141 4.87 -2.69 -6.66
N GLY A 142 5.67 -3.66 -6.23
CA GLY A 142 7.12 -3.55 -6.09
C GLY A 142 7.84 -3.99 -7.38
N TYR A 143 8.93 -4.73 -7.21
CA TYR A 143 9.75 -5.19 -8.33
C TYR A 143 9.05 -6.13 -9.30
N MET A 144 9.54 -6.19 -10.53
CA MET A 144 9.12 -7.21 -11.49
C MET A 144 9.74 -8.57 -11.15
N ASP A 145 9.25 -9.20 -10.08
CA ASP A 145 9.62 -10.53 -9.60
C ASP A 145 8.46 -11.19 -8.83
N GLN A 146 8.77 -12.20 -7.99
CA GLN A 146 7.82 -12.95 -7.18
C GLN A 146 7.88 -12.57 -5.68
N SER A 147 8.37 -11.36 -5.35
CA SER A 147 8.50 -10.88 -3.98
C SER A 147 7.14 -10.65 -3.30
N TRP A 148 7.08 -10.97 -2.01
CA TRP A 148 6.01 -10.53 -1.12
C TRP A 148 6.68 -9.84 0.07
N GLU A 149 6.91 -8.55 -0.08
CA GLU A 149 7.81 -7.74 0.74
C GLU A 149 7.02 -6.98 1.80
N LEU A 150 7.20 -7.34 3.07
CA LEU A 150 6.67 -6.60 4.18
C LEU A 150 7.62 -5.45 4.53
N GLU A 151 7.16 -4.22 4.30
CA GLU A 151 7.93 -3.01 4.59
C GLU A 151 7.82 -2.66 6.08
N PHE A 152 8.96 -2.57 6.76
CA PHE A 152 8.97 -2.27 8.19
C PHE A 152 8.91 -0.77 8.49
N ASN A 153 9.50 0.08 7.65
CA ASN A 153 9.68 1.51 7.95
C ASN A 153 9.00 2.38 6.91
N ALA A 154 8.30 3.43 7.35
CA ALA A 154 7.87 4.52 6.49
C ALA A 154 8.30 5.87 7.09
N TYR A 155 8.77 6.80 6.26
CA TYR A 155 9.37 8.05 6.72
C TYR A 155 8.58 9.30 6.31
N ASN A 156 8.56 10.29 7.22
CA ASN A 156 7.99 11.62 6.97
C ASN A 156 8.94 12.48 6.11
N ARG A 157 9.09 12.13 4.82
CA ARG A 157 10.11 12.75 3.96
C ARG A 157 9.77 14.20 3.61
N PHE A 158 10.82 15.00 3.43
CA PHE A 158 10.71 16.37 2.89
C PHE A 158 10.83 16.44 1.37
N ASN A 159 11.59 15.53 0.75
CA ASN A 159 11.72 15.43 -0.69
C ASN A 159 11.20 14.07 -1.12
N TRP A 160 10.30 14.08 -2.09
CA TRP A 160 9.66 12.90 -2.64
C TRP A 160 10.02 12.78 -4.12
N ILE A 161 9.86 11.59 -4.69
CA ILE A 161 9.90 11.46 -6.16
C ILE A 161 8.64 12.13 -6.71
N ASN A 162 8.80 12.91 -7.80
CA ASN A 162 7.67 13.59 -8.44
C ASN A 162 6.65 12.60 -8.94
N ASP A 163 5.37 12.83 -8.62
CA ASP A 163 4.25 12.11 -9.24
C ASP A 163 3.93 12.66 -10.64
N PHE A 164 2.67 12.51 -11.08
CA PHE A 164 2.22 12.80 -12.42
C PHE A 164 1.66 14.20 -12.60
N THR A 165 1.09 14.82 -11.54
CA THR A 165 0.27 16.03 -11.64
C THR A 165 0.75 17.10 -10.66
N SER A 166 0.61 18.38 -11.05
CA SER A 166 1.08 19.48 -10.22
C SER A 166 0.07 19.81 -9.11
N PRO A 167 0.51 20.04 -7.85
CA PRO A 167 1.89 20.02 -7.39
C PRO A 167 2.50 18.61 -7.23
N PHE A 168 3.66 18.38 -7.87
CA PHE A 168 4.28 17.05 -7.97
C PHE A 168 4.83 16.44 -6.67
N GLN A 169 4.64 17.14 -5.55
CA GLN A 169 5.14 16.79 -4.23
C GLN A 169 4.00 16.95 -3.24
N PRO A 170 4.01 16.22 -2.12
CA PRO A 170 3.03 16.44 -1.05
C PRO A 170 2.92 17.91 -0.67
N THR A 171 1.70 18.37 -0.41
CA THR A 171 1.45 19.72 0.10
C THR A 171 0.59 19.60 1.35
N PRO A 172 1.15 19.79 2.56
CA PRO A 172 2.54 20.19 2.85
C PRO A 172 3.59 19.09 2.59
N SER A 173 4.86 19.48 2.54
CA SER A 173 6.01 18.56 2.56
C SER A 173 6.98 18.95 3.69
N PRO A 174 7.22 18.11 4.71
CA PRO A 174 6.70 16.76 4.83
C PRO A 174 5.17 16.74 5.11
N PRO A 175 4.47 15.62 4.83
CA PRO A 175 3.02 15.56 4.98
C PRO A 175 2.53 15.66 6.43
N ASP A 176 3.21 15.04 7.38
CA ASP A 176 2.91 15.18 8.81
C ASP A 176 3.66 16.39 9.37
N THR A 177 2.94 17.50 9.51
CA THR A 177 3.51 18.76 10.02
C THR A 177 3.71 18.76 11.54
N ASP A 178 3.15 17.79 12.25
CA ASP A 178 3.27 17.66 13.70
C ASP A 178 4.53 16.87 14.09
N GLN A 179 5.18 16.22 13.12
CA GLN A 179 6.40 15.45 13.31
C GLN A 179 7.60 16.07 12.59
N SER A 180 8.79 15.68 13.03
CA SER A 180 10.03 16.08 12.35
C SER A 180 10.14 15.46 10.96
N ILE A 181 10.93 16.09 10.10
CA ILE A 181 11.41 15.49 8.85
C ILE A 181 12.10 14.16 9.17
N MET A 182 11.83 13.12 8.37
CA MET A 182 12.29 11.74 8.57
C MET A 182 11.80 11.08 9.86
N TYR A 183 10.73 11.59 10.49
CA TYR A 183 10.06 10.82 11.55
C TYR A 183 9.62 9.47 10.98
N GLU A 184 10.05 8.40 11.62
CA GLU A 184 9.82 7.02 11.22
C GLU A 184 8.55 6.49 11.89
N ARG A 185 7.72 5.80 11.10
CA ARG A 185 6.61 5.00 11.62
C ARG A 185 6.81 3.56 11.19
N ASN A 186 6.86 2.68 12.17
CA ASN A 186 7.03 1.25 11.90
C ASN A 186 5.69 0.57 11.61
N SER A 187 5.74 -0.43 10.75
CA SER A 187 4.70 -1.43 10.65
C SER A 187 4.57 -2.18 11.98
N ASN A 188 3.33 -2.50 12.34
CA ASN A 188 3.05 -3.41 13.45
C ASN A 188 2.07 -4.52 13.07
N LEU A 189 2.04 -4.87 11.78
CA LEU A 189 1.43 -6.11 11.33
C LEU A 189 2.13 -7.31 12.01
N PRO A 190 1.48 -8.49 12.10
CA PRO A 190 2.14 -9.71 12.54
C PRO A 190 3.07 -10.23 11.44
N ILE A 191 4.19 -9.53 11.28
CA ILE A 191 5.09 -9.67 10.14
C ILE A 191 5.61 -11.09 10.04
N ASN A 192 6.07 -11.69 11.14
CA ASN A 192 6.63 -13.04 11.13
C ASN A 192 5.58 -14.07 10.74
N GLU A 193 4.41 -13.96 11.32
CA GLU A 193 3.29 -14.85 11.08
C GLU A 193 2.83 -14.73 9.64
N ILE A 194 2.76 -13.51 9.08
CA ILE A 194 2.40 -13.29 7.68
C ILE A 194 3.45 -13.95 6.78
N ILE A 195 4.74 -13.65 6.95
CA ILE A 195 5.80 -14.24 6.12
C ILE A 195 5.78 -15.77 6.18
N GLU A 196 5.71 -16.35 7.37
CA GLU A 196 5.63 -17.80 7.55
C GLU A 196 4.37 -18.37 6.89
N SER A 197 3.22 -17.71 7.03
CA SER A 197 1.97 -18.17 6.42
C SER A 197 2.01 -18.14 4.89
N ILE A 198 2.62 -17.12 4.28
CA ILE A 198 2.80 -17.03 2.83
C ILE A 198 3.79 -18.08 2.33
N ASP A 199 4.93 -18.27 3.01
CA ASP A 199 5.94 -19.27 2.64
C ASP A 199 5.31 -20.67 2.67
N ASN A 200 4.48 -20.95 3.67
CA ASN A 200 3.78 -22.22 3.85
C ASN A 200 2.71 -22.52 2.78
N LEU A 201 2.17 -21.51 2.09
CA LEU A 201 1.24 -21.74 0.97
C LEU A 201 1.92 -22.46 -0.20
N ASN A 202 3.24 -22.36 -0.35
CA ASN A 202 4.01 -22.99 -1.43
C ASN A 202 3.48 -22.64 -2.84
N ILE A 203 3.04 -21.39 -3.03
CA ILE A 203 2.45 -20.86 -4.28
C ILE A 203 3.48 -20.15 -5.18
N GLY A 204 4.78 -20.32 -4.91
CA GLY A 204 5.85 -19.77 -5.75
C GLY A 204 6.26 -18.33 -5.44
N LEU A 205 5.86 -17.80 -4.29
CA LEU A 205 6.25 -16.47 -3.80
C LEU A 205 7.53 -16.51 -2.96
N ASN A 206 8.22 -15.37 -2.90
CA ASN A 206 9.40 -15.15 -2.06
C ASN A 206 9.05 -14.12 -0.97
N PRO A 207 8.42 -14.54 0.14
CA PRO A 207 8.07 -13.61 1.20
C PRO A 207 9.28 -13.26 2.06
N TYR A 208 9.47 -11.97 2.34
CA TYR A 208 10.48 -11.47 3.26
C TYR A 208 10.06 -10.13 3.89
N VAL A 209 10.78 -9.72 4.92
CA VAL A 209 10.67 -8.41 5.55
C VAL A 209 11.83 -7.54 5.13
N ASP A 210 11.58 -6.31 4.69
CA ASP A 210 12.63 -5.29 4.62
C ASP A 210 12.67 -4.49 5.94
N LEU A 211 13.70 -4.77 6.75
CA LEU A 211 13.86 -4.14 8.06
C LEU A 211 14.50 -2.76 8.05
N ASN A 212 15.33 -2.44 7.06
CA ASN A 212 16.15 -1.22 7.09
C ASN A 212 15.97 -0.35 5.84
N GLY A 213 15.29 -0.85 4.81
CA GLY A 213 14.89 -0.04 3.68
C GLY A 213 13.59 0.71 3.95
N ASP A 214 12.93 1.03 2.84
CA ASP A 214 11.74 1.86 2.79
C ASP A 214 10.90 1.55 1.55
N PRO A 215 9.60 1.89 1.54
CA PRO A 215 8.73 1.71 0.40
C PRO A 215 9.00 2.66 -0.79
N GLY A 216 10.20 3.25 -0.92
CA GLY A 216 10.70 3.81 -2.17
C GLY A 216 10.64 5.33 -2.33
N GLY A 217 10.23 6.10 -1.33
CA GLY A 217 10.20 7.57 -1.38
C GLY A 217 9.23 8.17 -2.40
N TYR A 218 8.30 7.36 -2.88
CA TYR A 218 7.24 7.72 -3.82
C TYR A 218 5.85 7.56 -3.19
N VAL A 219 4.79 7.43 -3.99
CA VAL A 219 3.40 7.40 -3.52
C VAL A 219 3.10 6.15 -2.67
N SER A 220 3.80 5.01 -2.85
CA SER A 220 3.62 3.85 -1.97
C SER A 220 4.12 4.09 -0.56
N GLU A 221 5.31 4.69 -0.39
CA GLU A 221 5.77 5.07 0.95
C GLU A 221 4.88 6.14 1.57
N PHE A 222 4.35 7.04 0.75
CA PHE A 222 3.39 8.03 1.21
C PHE A 222 2.13 7.38 1.80
N MET A 223 1.58 6.37 1.11
CA MET A 223 0.45 5.59 1.59
C MET A 223 0.80 4.71 2.81
N ALA A 224 1.98 4.07 2.81
CA ALA A 224 2.49 3.33 3.97
C ALA A 224 2.59 4.22 5.22
N TYR A 225 3.09 5.45 5.04
CA TYR A 225 3.20 6.46 6.09
C TYR A 225 1.81 6.90 6.55
N HIS A 226 0.86 7.16 5.63
CA HIS A 226 -0.52 7.51 5.99
C HIS A 226 -1.21 6.41 6.80
N GLY A 227 -1.09 5.14 6.41
CA GLY A 227 -1.68 4.01 7.12
C GLY A 227 -1.17 3.89 8.56
N THR A 228 0.15 3.95 8.75
CA THR A 228 0.78 3.88 10.07
C THR A 228 0.54 5.16 10.90
N TRP A 229 0.47 6.32 10.25
CA TRP A 229 0.11 7.59 10.88
C TRP A 229 -1.33 7.56 11.41
N TYR A 230 -2.29 7.10 10.60
CA TYR A 230 -3.67 6.93 11.03
C TYR A 230 -3.77 6.02 12.26
N ARG A 231 -3.06 4.89 12.27
CA ARG A 231 -2.99 3.99 13.42
C ARG A 231 -2.48 4.73 14.66
N ASP A 232 -1.37 5.45 14.55
CA ASP A 232 -0.75 6.08 15.72
C ASP A 232 -1.66 7.15 16.34
N LEU A 233 -2.38 7.92 15.50
CA LEU A 233 -3.39 8.88 15.95
C LEU A 233 -4.60 8.21 16.62
N ASN A 234 -4.94 7.00 16.20
CA ASN A 234 -6.13 6.27 16.63
C ASN A 234 -5.78 5.01 17.44
N SER A 235 -4.66 4.98 18.15
CA SER A 235 -4.21 3.77 18.86
C SER A 235 -4.96 3.47 20.17
N THR A 236 -5.90 4.34 20.57
CA THR A 236 -6.63 4.26 21.84
C THR A 236 -8.12 4.53 21.67
N GLY A 237 -8.93 4.14 22.66
CA GLY A 237 -10.39 4.29 22.64
C GLY A 237 -11.14 3.12 21.99
N ASP A 238 -12.46 3.28 21.82
CA ASP A 238 -13.35 2.23 21.30
C ASP A 238 -13.21 2.03 19.78
N ASP A 239 -12.84 3.09 19.06
CA ASP A 239 -12.63 3.11 17.60
C ASP A 239 -11.14 2.96 17.23
N LYS A 240 -10.36 2.32 18.11
CA LYS A 240 -8.91 2.23 17.93
C LYS A 240 -8.50 1.44 16.69
N CYS A 241 -7.49 1.93 16.00
CA CYS A 241 -6.74 1.21 14.96
C CYS A 241 -5.51 0.57 15.60
N LEU A 242 -5.49 -0.75 15.64
CA LEU A 242 -4.50 -1.55 16.35
C LEU A 242 -3.30 -1.94 15.50
N ALA A 243 -3.50 -2.16 14.20
CA ALA A 243 -2.45 -2.63 13.31
C ALA A 243 -2.44 -1.85 12.00
N ALA A 244 -1.25 -1.54 11.50
CA ALA A 244 -1.06 -0.95 10.19
C ALA A 244 0.31 -1.34 9.62
N GLY A 245 0.36 -1.50 8.31
CA GLY A 245 1.61 -1.72 7.58
C GLY A 245 1.42 -1.69 6.08
N HIS A 246 2.52 -1.96 5.38
CA HIS A 246 2.59 -1.92 3.93
C HIS A 246 3.25 -3.20 3.39
N ILE A 247 2.76 -3.67 2.24
CA ILE A 247 3.29 -4.83 1.56
C ILE A 247 3.52 -4.49 0.08
N HIS A 248 4.79 -4.54 -0.34
CA HIS A 248 5.16 -4.53 -1.75
C HIS A 248 4.93 -5.90 -2.38
N VAL A 249 4.29 -5.92 -3.54
CA VAL A 249 3.94 -7.15 -4.27
C VAL A 249 4.66 -7.18 -5.61
N GLY A 250 5.39 -8.27 -5.85
CA GLY A 250 6.11 -8.50 -7.10
C GLY A 250 5.21 -8.44 -8.33
N GLY A 251 5.60 -7.66 -9.34
CA GLY A 251 4.87 -7.43 -10.58
C GLY A 251 4.84 -8.63 -11.54
N TYR A 252 5.56 -9.73 -11.29
CA TYR A 252 5.36 -10.99 -12.02
C TYR A 252 4.39 -11.95 -11.34
N ILE A 253 3.83 -11.58 -10.19
CA ILE A 253 2.78 -12.36 -9.53
C ILE A 253 1.47 -12.12 -10.27
N ASP A 254 0.80 -13.19 -10.71
CA ASP A 254 -0.52 -13.06 -11.32
C ASP A 254 -1.58 -12.70 -10.26
N THR A 255 -2.66 -12.03 -10.69
CA THR A 255 -3.73 -11.54 -9.81
C THR A 255 -4.33 -12.63 -8.93
N GLN A 256 -4.46 -13.87 -9.43
CA GLN A 256 -5.07 -14.95 -8.64
C GLN A 256 -4.13 -15.40 -7.51
N THR A 257 -2.84 -15.58 -7.81
CA THR A 257 -1.81 -15.86 -6.80
C THR A 257 -1.72 -14.73 -5.78
N ALA A 258 -1.74 -13.47 -6.23
CA ALA A 258 -1.74 -12.29 -5.37
C ALA A 258 -2.99 -12.20 -4.48
N LYS A 259 -4.18 -12.55 -4.99
CA LYS A 259 -5.44 -12.61 -4.21
C LYS A 259 -5.35 -13.68 -3.11
N ILE A 260 -4.77 -14.84 -3.40
CA ILE A 260 -4.56 -15.90 -2.41
C ILE A 260 -3.63 -15.41 -1.28
N ALA A 261 -2.50 -14.79 -1.62
CA ALA A 261 -1.55 -14.27 -0.65
C ALA A 261 -2.12 -13.10 0.19
N THR A 262 -2.89 -12.21 -0.44
CA THR A 262 -3.62 -11.13 0.25
C THR A 262 -4.57 -11.70 1.29
N ASN A 263 -5.44 -12.62 0.88
CA ASN A 263 -6.40 -13.25 1.77
C ASN A 263 -5.67 -13.97 2.92
N GLN A 264 -4.56 -14.64 2.64
CA GLN A 264 -3.79 -15.29 3.70
C GLN A 264 -3.17 -14.27 4.68
N SER A 265 -2.65 -13.14 4.19
CA SER A 265 -2.12 -12.07 5.06
C SER A 265 -3.21 -11.49 5.98
N ILE A 266 -4.43 -11.31 5.47
CA ILE A 266 -5.58 -10.84 6.26
C ILE A 266 -6.00 -11.89 7.29
N ARG A 267 -6.09 -13.18 6.92
CA ARG A 267 -6.39 -14.26 7.89
C ARG A 267 -5.39 -14.26 9.04
N THR A 268 -4.10 -14.17 8.71
CA THR A 268 -3.04 -14.14 9.70
C THR A 268 -3.13 -12.93 10.61
N LEU A 269 -3.48 -11.75 10.08
CA LEU A 269 -3.75 -10.55 10.88
C LEU A 269 -4.95 -10.73 11.82
N ILE A 270 -6.02 -11.38 11.38
CA ILE A 270 -7.21 -11.63 12.19
C ILE A 270 -6.93 -12.63 13.33
N ASP A 271 -6.09 -13.63 13.07
CA ASP A 271 -5.80 -14.72 14.00
C ASP A 271 -4.73 -14.34 15.06
N TYR A 272 -4.03 -13.21 14.89
CA TYR A 272 -3.02 -12.67 15.79
C TYR A 272 -3.62 -11.80 16.91
#